data_AF-A0A433DH83-F1
#
_entry.id   AF-A0A433DH83-F1
#
_cell.length_a   1.000
_cell.length_b   1.000
_cell.length_c   1.000
_cell.angle_alpha   90.00
_cell.angle_beta   90.00
_cell.angle_gamma   90.00
#
_symmetry.space_group_name_H-M   'P 1'
#
loop_
_entity.id
_entity.type
_entity.pdbx_description
1 polymer ?
#
loop_
_entity_poly.entity_id
_entity_poly.type
_entity_poly.pdbx_seq_one_letter_code
_entity_poly.pdbx_strand_id
1 'polypeptide(L)'
;MRHIIVDSINKGIQVWIKVHPTDTGRQLAVRIETIATFRTRRVTGIFTAAGKSIPLDNTPLFSGWDDVASFIDGEQWRIEFGEVDKSVAGKLKEAMVGWVRGLASEGKG
;
A
#
# COMPACT_ATOMS: atom_id res chain seq x y z
N MET A 1 -6.31 7.14 16.11
CA MET A 1 -5.86 6.37 14.92
C MET A 1 -6.91 6.56 13.85
N ARG A 2 -6.52 6.85 12.60
CA ARG A 2 -7.46 7.27 11.56
C ARG A 2 -7.39 6.37 10.33
N HIS A 3 -8.37 6.51 9.45
CA HIS A 3 -8.61 5.72 8.28
C HIS A 3 -8.99 6.61 7.10
N ILE A 4 -8.68 6.14 5.89
CA ILE A 4 -9.27 6.63 4.65
C ILE A 4 -10.18 5.54 4.08
N ILE A 5 -11.17 5.95 3.30
CA ILE A 5 -11.98 5.04 2.48
C ILE A 5 -11.42 5.08 1.06
N VAL A 6 -11.18 3.92 0.46
CA VAL A 6 -10.77 3.81 -0.95
C VAL A 6 -11.60 2.76 -1.66
N ASP A 7 -11.80 2.94 -2.96
CA ASP A 7 -12.42 1.93 -3.80
C ASP A 7 -11.45 0.75 -4.02
N SER A 8 -11.97 -0.46 -3.89
CA SER A 8 -11.25 -1.68 -4.27
C SER A 8 -11.18 -1.80 -5.79
N ILE A 9 -10.25 -2.62 -6.29
CA ILE A 9 -10.31 -3.08 -7.68
C ILE A 9 -11.60 -3.83 -8.02
N ASN A 10 -12.23 -4.44 -7.01
CA ASN A 10 -13.53 -5.08 -7.17
C ASN A 10 -14.61 -4.00 -7.11
N LYS A 11 -15.24 -3.72 -8.26
CA LYS A 11 -16.24 -2.66 -8.40
C LYS A 11 -17.34 -2.76 -7.34
N GLY A 12 -17.70 -1.61 -6.76
CA GLY A 12 -18.75 -1.51 -5.74
C GLY A 12 -18.29 -1.89 -4.32
N ILE A 13 -17.03 -2.28 -4.13
CA ILE A 13 -16.46 -2.56 -2.81
C ILE A 13 -15.59 -1.39 -2.38
N GLN A 14 -15.84 -0.89 -1.17
CA GLN A 14 -14.98 0.09 -0.50
C GLN A 14 -14.28 -0.56 0.67
N VAL A 15 -13.04 -0.14 0.93
CA VAL A 15 -12.22 -0.66 2.02
C VAL A 15 -11.70 0.48 2.89
N TRP A 16 -11.58 0.19 4.18
CA TRP A 16 -11.02 1.10 5.17
C TRP A 16 -9.53 0.85 5.29
N ILE A 17 -8.73 1.88 4.98
CA ILE A 17 -7.28 1.81 5.05
C ILE A 17 -6.84 2.63 6.23
N LYS A 18 -6.26 1.96 7.22
CA LYS A 18 -5.61 2.60 8.35
C LYS A 18 -4.51 3.55 7.87
N VAL A 19 -4.38 4.72 8.49
CA VAL A 19 -3.30 5.70 8.25
C VAL A 19 -2.64 6.03 9.59
N HIS A 20 -1.32 5.90 9.63
CA HIS A 20 -0.49 6.22 10.78
C HIS A 20 0.11 7.61 10.63
N PRO A 21 0.29 8.37 11.74
CA PRO A 21 0.94 9.69 11.70
C PRO A 21 2.36 9.68 11.11
N THR A 22 3.03 8.53 11.18
CA THR A 22 4.40 8.34 10.69
C THR A 22 4.45 7.66 9.32
N ASP A 23 3.31 7.44 8.66
CA ASP A 23 3.31 6.81 7.35
C ASP A 23 3.99 7.71 6.32
N THR A 24 4.73 7.07 5.42
CA THR A 24 5.12 7.67 4.14
C THR A 24 4.15 7.28 3.04
N GLY A 25 4.17 8.01 1.93
CA GLY A 25 3.32 7.65 0.78
C GLY A 25 3.60 6.25 0.24
N ARG A 26 4.86 5.80 0.25
CA ARG A 26 5.24 4.40 -0.07
C ARG A 26 4.57 3.39 0.86
N GLN A 27 4.59 3.63 2.17
CA GLN A 27 3.99 2.70 3.14
C GLN A 27 2.47 2.62 2.98
N LEU A 28 1.82 3.76 2.77
CA LEU A 28 0.40 3.83 2.48
C LEU A 28 0.06 3.08 1.18
N ALA A 29 0.83 3.29 0.11
CA ALA A 29 0.65 2.60 -1.16
C ALA A 29 0.70 1.07 -0.99
N VAL A 30 1.71 0.54 -0.30
CA VAL A 30 1.82 -0.91 -0.04
C VAL A 30 0.63 -1.46 0.75
N ARG A 31 0.10 -0.68 1.70
CA ARG A 31 -1.07 -1.07 2.49
C ARG A 31 -2.33 -1.11 1.61
N ILE A 32 -2.53 -0.11 0.77
CA ILE A 32 -3.62 -0.05 -0.20
C ILE A 32 -3.51 -1.21 -1.20
N GLU A 33 -2.34 -1.46 -1.78
CA GLU A 33 -2.10 -2.61 -2.68
C GLU A 33 -2.51 -3.93 -2.02
N THR A 34 -2.18 -4.11 -0.74
CA THR A 34 -2.51 -5.34 -0.02
C THR A 34 -4.01 -5.49 0.21
N ILE A 35 -4.71 -4.43 0.64
CA ILE A 35 -6.11 -4.52 1.07
C ILE A 35 -7.09 -4.29 -0.10
N ALA A 36 -6.87 -3.26 -0.91
CA ALA A 36 -7.78 -2.86 -1.96
C ALA A 36 -7.65 -3.71 -3.24
N THR A 37 -6.49 -4.32 -3.48
CA THR A 37 -6.20 -5.06 -4.72
C THR A 37 -5.80 -6.51 -4.50
N PHE A 38 -5.62 -6.96 -3.25
CA PHE A 38 -5.04 -8.27 -2.93
C PHE A 38 -3.68 -8.49 -3.61
N ARG A 39 -2.88 -7.42 -3.75
CA ARG A 39 -1.58 -7.39 -4.44
C ARG A 39 -1.61 -7.76 -5.93
N THR A 40 -2.78 -7.70 -6.57
CA THR A 40 -2.92 -7.97 -8.01
C THR A 40 -2.65 -6.73 -8.87
N ARG A 41 -2.66 -5.54 -8.27
CA ARG A 41 -2.29 -4.26 -8.89
C ARG A 41 -1.36 -3.45 -8.01
N ARG A 42 -0.58 -2.60 -8.66
CA ARG A 42 0.23 -1.55 -8.04
C ARG A 42 -0.57 -0.27 -7.89
N VAL A 43 -0.26 0.52 -6.88
CA VAL A 43 -0.73 1.90 -6.79
C VAL A 43 0.19 2.78 -7.64
N THR A 44 -0.39 3.56 -8.55
CA THR A 44 0.34 4.53 -9.42
C THR A 44 0.01 5.97 -9.08
N GLY A 45 -1.04 6.21 -8.29
CA GLY A 45 -1.41 7.53 -7.79
C GLY A 45 -2.29 7.45 -6.55
N ILE A 46 -2.11 8.38 -5.63
CA ILE A 46 -2.93 8.56 -4.43
C ILE A 46 -3.32 10.03 -4.36
N PHE A 47 -4.62 10.31 -4.25
CA PHE A 47 -5.15 11.67 -4.16
C PHE A 47 -6.11 11.78 -2.97
N THR A 48 -5.89 12.78 -2.12
CA THR A 48 -6.81 13.15 -1.02
C THR A 48 -8.19 13.57 -1.56
N ALA A 49 -9.22 13.70 -0.73
CA ALA A 49 -10.52 14.18 -1.26
C ALA A 49 -10.46 15.63 -1.75
N ALA A 50 -9.54 16.43 -1.21
CA ALA A 50 -9.23 17.77 -1.72
C ALA A 50 -8.45 17.76 -3.05
N GLY A 51 -8.10 16.59 -3.59
CA GLY A 51 -7.39 16.45 -4.87
C GLY A 51 -5.86 16.58 -4.78
N LYS A 52 -5.29 16.83 -3.59
CA LYS A 52 -3.83 16.83 -3.39
C LYS A 52 -3.24 15.46 -3.70
N SER A 53 -2.22 15.43 -4.56
CA SER A 53 -1.44 14.23 -4.87
C SER A 53 -0.45 13.91 -3.75
N ILE A 54 -0.35 12.63 -3.40
CA ILE A 54 0.59 12.11 -2.42
C ILE A 54 1.78 11.46 -3.14
N PRO A 55 3.03 11.87 -2.88
CA PRO A 55 4.22 11.24 -3.44
C PRO A 55 4.31 9.75 -3.05
N LEU A 56 4.63 8.86 -4.00
CA LEU A 56 4.74 7.41 -3.75
C LEU A 56 6.13 6.97 -3.27
N ASP A 57 6.84 7.85 -2.58
CA ASP A 57 8.19 7.64 -2.08
C ASP A 57 8.22 7.68 -0.53
N ASN A 58 9.40 7.89 0.05
CA ASN A 58 9.56 7.95 1.49
C ASN A 58 9.19 9.31 2.09
N THR A 59 8.54 10.20 1.34
CA THR A 59 8.01 11.46 1.87
C THR A 59 6.93 11.17 2.91
N PRO A 60 7.03 11.74 4.13
CA PRO A 60 5.98 11.64 5.14
C PRO A 60 4.64 12.17 4.61
N LEU A 61 3.54 11.50 4.97
CA LEU A 61 2.19 11.97 4.63
C LEU A 61 1.85 13.30 5.32
N PHE A 62 2.35 13.47 6.54
CA PHE A 62 2.10 14.60 7.40
C PHE A 62 3.42 15.30 7.70
N SER A 63 3.46 16.63 7.56
CA SER A 63 4.67 17.43 7.85
C SER A 63 4.84 17.72 9.34
N GLY A 64 3.79 17.55 10.13
CA GLY A 64 3.78 17.76 11.57
C GLY A 64 2.45 17.39 12.23
N TRP A 65 2.35 17.65 13.53
CA TRP A 65 1.17 17.30 14.31
C TRP A 65 -0.10 18.05 13.93
N ASP A 66 -0.01 19.26 13.37
CA ASP A 66 -1.17 20.04 12.92
C ASP A 66 -1.84 19.41 11.69
N ASP A 67 -1.05 18.89 10.75
CA ASP A 67 -1.55 18.12 9.61
C ASP A 67 -2.23 16.84 10.08
N VAL A 68 -1.66 16.19 11.10
CA VAL A 68 -2.30 15.04 11.73
C VAL A 68 -3.61 15.51 12.36
N ALA A 69 -3.63 16.56 13.17
CA ALA A 69 -4.84 17.01 13.86
C ALA A 69 -5.99 17.36 12.90
N SER A 70 -5.68 17.99 11.77
CA SER A 70 -6.64 18.35 10.72
C SER A 70 -7.09 17.19 9.83
N PHE A 71 -6.42 16.04 9.88
CA PHE A 71 -6.79 14.87 9.08
C PHE A 71 -8.17 14.32 9.51
N ILE A 72 -9.07 14.19 8.54
CA ILE A 72 -10.45 13.73 8.74
C ILE A 72 -10.51 12.21 8.64
N ASP A 73 -11.01 11.56 9.70
CA ASP A 73 -11.20 10.11 9.70
C ASP A 73 -12.35 9.71 8.77
N GLY A 74 -12.12 8.70 7.93
CA GLY A 74 -13.12 8.20 6.98
C GLY A 74 -13.24 9.00 5.68
N GLU A 75 -12.32 9.95 5.41
CA GLU A 75 -12.32 10.69 4.15
C GLU A 75 -12.11 9.75 2.95
N GLN A 76 -12.89 9.94 1.87
CA GLN A 76 -12.77 9.14 0.65
C GLN A 76 -11.63 9.66 -0.23
N TRP A 77 -10.61 8.83 -0.44
CA TRP A 77 -9.45 9.14 -1.26
C TRP A 77 -9.51 8.41 -2.59
N ARG A 78 -9.03 9.06 -3.65
CA ARG A 78 -8.98 8.47 -5.00
C ARG A 78 -7.64 7.78 -5.22
N ILE A 79 -7.69 6.52 -5.63
CA ILE A 79 -6.51 5.71 -5.93
C ILE A 79 -6.49 5.36 -7.41
N GLU A 80 -5.31 5.47 -8.02
CA GLU A 80 -5.06 4.98 -9.37
C GLU A 80 -4.24 3.68 -9.29
N PHE A 81 -4.68 2.67 -10.04
CA PHE A 81 -4.07 1.35 -10.07
C PHE A 81 -3.42 1.07 -11.42
N GLY A 82 -2.20 0.52 -11.38
CA GLY A 82 -1.47 0.00 -12.54
C GLY A 82 -1.26 -1.51 -12.46
N GLU A 83 -0.81 -2.11 -13.55
CA GLU A 83 -0.44 -3.53 -13.57
C GLU A 83 0.79 -3.80 -12.70
N VAL A 84 0.80 -4.98 -12.05
CA VAL A 84 2.03 -5.49 -11.46
C VAL A 84 2.88 -6.03 -12.60
N ASP A 85 4.09 -5.50 -12.76
CA ASP A 85 5.07 -6.09 -13.67
C ASP A 85 5.31 -7.55 -13.26
N LYS A 86 4.87 -8.47 -14.13
CA LYS A 86 4.94 -9.92 -13.91
C LYS A 86 6.37 -10.41 -13.70
N SER A 87 7.37 -9.66 -14.18
CA SER A 87 8.80 -9.98 -13.98
C SER A 87 9.22 -9.88 -12.51
N VAL A 88 8.66 -8.93 -11.75
CA VAL A 88 8.99 -8.71 -10.33
C VAL A 88 8.29 -9.73 -9.44
N ALA A 89 7.04 -10.06 -9.74
CA ALA A 89 6.30 -11.11 -9.03
C ALA A 89 6.95 -12.49 -9.21
N GLY A 90 7.47 -12.79 -10.41
CA GLY A 90 8.26 -13.99 -10.68
C GLY A 90 9.50 -14.09 -9.79
N LYS A 91 10.29 -13.02 -9.71
CA LYS A 91 11.52 -12.96 -8.89
C LYS A 91 11.26 -13.16 -7.39
N LEU A 92 10.18 -12.58 -6.85
CA LEU A 92 9.80 -12.77 -5.44
C LEU A 92 9.38 -14.22 -5.13
N LYS A 93 8.67 -14.87 -6.07
CA LYS A 93 8.30 -16.28 -5.96
C LYS A 93 9.54 -17.18 -6.00
N GLU A 94 10.47 -16.92 -6.91
CA GLU A 94 11.74 -17.64 -7.01
C GLU A 94 12.60 -17.50 -5.76
N ALA A 95 12.71 -16.29 -5.20
CA ALA A 95 13.46 -16.03 -3.97
C ALA A 95 12.90 -16.81 -2.76
N MET A 96 11.56 -16.83 -2.59
CA MET A 96 10.93 -17.63 -1.54
C MET A 96 11.18 -19.14 -1.71
N VAL A 97 11.08 -19.65 -2.94
CA VAL A 97 11.36 -21.07 -3.22
C VAL A 97 12.82 -21.41 -2.92
N GLY A 98 13.76 -20.52 -3.28
CA GLY A 98 15.17 -20.68 -2.97
C GLY A 98 15.44 -20.75 -1.46
N TRP A 99 14.84 -19.85 -0.68
CA TRP A 99 15.00 -19.81 0.78
C TRP A 99 14.44 -21.08 1.46
N VAL A 100 13.25 -21.53 1.08
CA VAL A 100 12.65 -22.77 1.62
C VAL A 100 13.52 -24.00 1.32
N ARG A 101 14.12 -24.05 0.12
CA ARG A 101 15.03 -25.15 -0.25
C ARG A 101 16.34 -25.11 0.54
N GLY A 102 16.88 -23.92 0.82
CA GLY A 102 18.07 -23.74 1.66
C GLY A 102 17.86 -24.28 3.08
N LEU A 103 16.74 -23.91 3.72
CA LEU A 103 16.39 -24.40 5.05
C LEU A 103 16.21 -25.92 5.13
N ALA A 104 15.66 -26.53 4.08
CA ALA A 104 15.52 -27.98 4.00
C ALA A 104 16.86 -28.72 3.83
N SER A 105 17.91 -28.03 3.39
CA SER A 105 19.25 -28.60 3.20
C SER A 105 20.14 -28.49 4.45
N GLU A 106 19.90 -27.52 5.32
CA GLU A 106 20.67 -27.29 6.57
C GLU A 106 20.28 -28.23 7.72
N GLY A 107 19.17 -28.96 7.62
CA GLY A 107 18.68 -29.88 8.66
C GLY A 107 19.14 -31.34 8.57
N LYS A 108 20.14 -31.65 7.73
CA LYS A 108 20.63 -33.04 7.50
C LYS A 108 22.12 -33.25 7.79
N GLY A 109 22.73 -32.39 8.61
CA GLY A 109 24.11 -32.54 9.09
C GLY A 109 24.20 -33.30 10.40
#